data_AF-A0A359BM15-F1
#
_entry.id   AF-A0A359BM15-F1
#
_cell.length_a   1.000
_cell.length_b   1.000
_cell.length_c   1.000
_cell.angle_alpha   90.00
_cell.angle_beta   90.00
_cell.angle_gamma   90.00
#
_symmetry.space_group_name_H-M   'P 1'
#
loop_
_entity.id
_entity.type
_entity.pdbx_description
1 polymer ?
#
loop_
_entity_poly.entity_id
_entity_poly.type
_entity_poly.pdbx_seq_one_letter_code
_entity_poly.pdbx_strand_id
1 'polypeptide(L)'
;MLALPVFASKKEAQPNIPSQTFMNQKGYEGSLPDIIDKFQPSKPASATPVFEAEEGFDDPDKLKPTPRDNPAFVNIILKKDKTSTYIYDINKIILLVEALIDCIENEENVQLFVAKATNLEFAIGGLRDSFEGKPESYYTSYVKLMSLCMHVKAMAELRREGAEYNKYLAYQAAGSVFAPDNVNKELHYLLDELQEVLVILREVE
;
A
#
# COMPACT_ATOMS: atom_id res chain seq x y z
N MET A 1 -44.60 -26.19 40.42
CA MET A 1 -45.44 -25.12 39.84
C MET A 1 -44.54 -24.22 39.01
N LEU A 2 -45.06 -23.81 37.85
CA LEU A 2 -44.50 -22.91 36.83
C LEU A 2 -43.56 -23.54 35.80
N ALA A 3 -44.12 -23.60 34.59
CA ALA A 3 -43.69 -24.31 33.41
C ALA A 3 -42.78 -23.45 32.52
N LEU A 4 -41.83 -24.13 31.87
CA LEU A 4 -41.06 -23.63 30.73
C LEU A 4 -41.98 -23.59 29.49
N PRO A 5 -42.03 -22.48 28.72
CA PRO A 5 -42.86 -22.42 27.53
C PRO A 5 -42.24 -23.22 26.37
N VAL A 6 -43.08 -24.08 25.81
CA VAL A 6 -42.86 -24.96 24.66
C VAL A 6 -42.75 -24.14 23.37
N PHE A 7 -41.76 -24.49 22.56
CA PHE A 7 -41.52 -23.99 21.20
C PHE A 7 -42.77 -24.19 20.31
N ALA A 8 -43.34 -23.08 19.83
CA ALA A 8 -44.41 -23.10 18.82
C ALA A 8 -43.79 -23.06 17.40
N SER A 9 -44.00 -24.15 16.66
CA SER A 9 -43.59 -24.31 15.27
C SER A 9 -44.33 -23.33 14.35
N LYS A 10 -43.56 -22.47 13.67
CA LYS A 10 -44.00 -21.46 12.71
C LYS A 10 -44.49 -22.18 11.44
N LYS A 11 -45.80 -22.10 11.16
CA LYS A 11 -46.39 -22.59 9.90
C LYS A 11 -45.98 -21.66 8.75
N GLU A 12 -45.34 -22.24 7.74
CA GLU A 12 -44.97 -21.59 6.48
C GLU A 12 -46.21 -21.22 5.65
N ALA A 13 -46.20 -20.01 5.11
CA ALA A 13 -47.25 -19.47 4.25
C ALA A 13 -47.03 -19.97 2.81
N GLN A 14 -48.02 -20.68 2.26
CA GLN A 14 -48.07 -21.04 0.85
C GLN A 14 -48.62 -19.87 0.02
N PRO A 15 -48.03 -19.55 -1.14
CA PRO A 15 -48.47 -18.45 -1.99
C PRO A 15 -49.76 -18.79 -2.74
N ASN A 16 -50.69 -17.83 -2.72
CA ASN A 16 -52.01 -17.85 -3.34
C ASN A 16 -51.88 -17.78 -4.88
N ILE A 17 -52.23 -18.84 -5.59
CA ILE A 17 -52.27 -18.88 -7.07
C ILE A 17 -53.74 -18.76 -7.50
N PRO A 18 -54.14 -17.69 -8.21
CA PRO A 18 -55.51 -17.54 -8.66
C PRO A 18 -55.82 -18.55 -9.79
N SER A 19 -56.78 -19.42 -9.54
CA SER A 19 -57.35 -20.37 -10.50
C SER A 19 -57.92 -19.62 -11.70
N GLN A 20 -57.31 -19.78 -12.89
CA GLN A 20 -57.85 -19.27 -14.14
C GLN A 20 -59.11 -20.06 -14.51
N THR A 21 -60.22 -19.34 -14.67
CA THR A 21 -61.49 -19.83 -15.20
C THR A 21 -61.30 -20.27 -16.66
N PHE A 22 -61.22 -21.58 -16.90
CA PHE A 22 -61.28 -22.13 -18.26
C PHE A 22 -62.72 -22.02 -18.77
N MET A 23 -63.00 -20.94 -19.51
CA MET A 23 -64.20 -20.84 -20.34
C MET A 23 -64.14 -21.93 -21.40
N ASN A 24 -65.13 -22.83 -21.40
CA ASN A 24 -65.35 -23.84 -22.43
C ASN A 24 -65.55 -23.16 -23.81
N GLN A 25 -64.46 -22.94 -24.54
CA GLN A 25 -64.51 -22.58 -25.95
C GLN A 25 -64.62 -23.87 -26.75
N LYS A 26 -65.75 -24.04 -27.46
CA LYS A 26 -65.95 -25.13 -28.41
C LYS A 26 -64.87 -25.03 -29.49
N GLY A 27 -63.86 -25.90 -29.43
CA GLY A 27 -62.83 -26.02 -30.44
C GLY A 27 -63.39 -26.61 -31.74
N TYR A 28 -62.74 -26.30 -32.86
CA TYR A 28 -63.06 -26.85 -34.16
C TYR A 28 -62.66 -28.34 -34.22
N GLU A 29 -63.63 -29.25 -34.22
CA GLU A 29 -63.40 -30.67 -34.51
C GLU A 29 -63.51 -30.90 -36.03
N GLY A 30 -62.35 -30.88 -36.70
CA GLY A 30 -62.21 -31.25 -38.10
C GLY A 30 -60.73 -31.49 -38.41
N SER A 31 -60.43 -32.48 -39.26
CA SER A 31 -59.05 -32.70 -39.72
C SER A 31 -58.60 -31.55 -40.62
N LEU A 32 -57.44 -30.97 -40.32
CA LEU A 32 -56.84 -29.89 -41.10
C LEU A 32 -56.57 -30.36 -42.54
N PRO A 33 -56.77 -29.50 -43.56
CA PRO A 33 -56.39 -29.82 -44.93
C PRO A 33 -54.87 -30.00 -45.05
N ASP A 34 -54.44 -31.06 -45.70
CA ASP A 34 -53.01 -31.31 -45.94
C ASP A 34 -52.49 -30.33 -46.99
N ILE A 35 -51.73 -29.32 -46.54
CA ILE A 35 -51.18 -28.24 -47.38
C ILE A 35 -49.78 -28.56 -47.93
N ILE A 36 -49.29 -29.78 -47.68
CA ILE A 36 -47.93 -30.22 -48.03
C ILE A 36 -47.73 -30.20 -49.55
N ASP A 37 -48.76 -30.54 -50.34
CA ASP A 37 -48.68 -30.55 -51.81
C ASP A 37 -48.56 -29.14 -52.44
N LYS A 38 -48.85 -28.07 -51.67
CA LYS A 38 -48.69 -26.67 -52.12
C LYS A 38 -47.32 -26.07 -51.74
N PHE A 39 -46.55 -26.76 -50.92
CA PHE A 39 -45.21 -26.34 -50.53
C PHE A 39 -44.17 -27.02 -51.43
N GLN A 40 -43.82 -26.40 -52.55
CA GLN A 40 -42.57 -26.74 -53.24
C GLN A 40 -41.43 -25.96 -52.59
N PRO A 41 -40.45 -26.61 -51.93
CA PRO A 41 -39.28 -25.91 -51.42
C PRO A 41 -38.46 -25.39 -52.60
N SER A 42 -38.36 -24.07 -52.75
CA SER A 42 -37.49 -23.47 -53.75
C SER A 42 -36.03 -23.78 -53.40
N LYS A 43 -35.30 -24.38 -54.34
CA LYS A 43 -33.85 -24.58 -54.17
C LYS A 43 -33.17 -23.22 -54.24
N PRO A 44 -32.33 -22.83 -53.27
CA PRO A 44 -31.61 -21.57 -53.34
C PRO A 44 -30.63 -21.62 -54.52
N ALA A 45 -30.66 -20.62 -55.39
CA ALA A 45 -29.64 -20.43 -56.40
C ALA A 45 -28.31 -20.10 -55.69
N SER A 46 -27.28 -20.90 -55.95
CA SER A 46 -25.93 -20.63 -55.44
C SER A 46 -25.44 -19.31 -56.03
N ALA A 47 -25.24 -18.31 -55.17
CA ALA A 47 -24.61 -17.06 -55.54
C ALA A 47 -23.10 -17.22 -55.37
N THR A 48 -22.34 -17.10 -56.45
CA THR A 48 -20.88 -16.93 -56.39
C THR A 48 -20.56 -15.53 -55.85
N PRO A 49 -19.69 -15.40 -54.83
CA PRO A 49 -19.29 -14.10 -54.31
C PRO A 49 -18.51 -13.30 -55.37
N VAL A 50 -18.73 -11.98 -55.42
CA VAL A 50 -18.14 -11.06 -56.42
C VAL A 50 -16.68 -10.69 -56.07
N PHE A 51 -16.17 -11.09 -54.91
CA PHE A 51 -14.82 -10.74 -54.46
C PHE A 51 -13.97 -12.00 -54.25
N GLU A 52 -12.76 -11.96 -54.80
CA GLU A 52 -11.69 -12.91 -54.49
C GLU A 52 -11.08 -12.55 -53.13
N ALA A 53 -10.92 -13.54 -52.25
CA ALA A 53 -10.27 -13.33 -50.97
C ALA A 53 -8.76 -13.11 -51.23
N GLU A 54 -8.24 -11.92 -50.89
CA GLU A 54 -6.80 -11.68 -50.93
C GLU A 54 -6.10 -12.56 -49.87
N GLU A 55 -5.11 -13.35 -50.31
CA GLU A 55 -4.26 -14.14 -49.41
C GLU A 55 -3.53 -13.21 -48.42
N GLY A 56 -3.79 -13.39 -47.11
CA GLY A 56 -3.09 -12.68 -46.03
C GLY A 56 -3.91 -11.62 -45.29
N PHE A 57 -5.23 -11.52 -45.52
CA PHE A 57 -6.11 -10.65 -44.73
C PHE A 57 -6.23 -11.10 -43.25
N ASP A 58 -6.12 -12.42 -43.01
CA ASP A 58 -6.19 -13.06 -41.68
C ASP A 58 -4.82 -13.55 -41.17
N ASP A 59 -3.69 -12.97 -41.63
CA ASP A 59 -2.35 -13.34 -41.12
C ASP A 59 -2.20 -12.88 -39.65
N PRO A 60 -2.10 -13.80 -38.66
CA PRO A 60 -2.00 -13.43 -37.25
C PRO A 60 -0.71 -12.68 -36.91
N ASP A 61 0.34 -12.84 -37.73
CA ASP A 61 1.64 -12.21 -37.55
C ASP A 61 1.69 -10.74 -38.02
N LYS A 62 0.70 -10.28 -38.81
CA LYS A 62 0.60 -8.88 -39.27
C LYS A 62 -0.42 -8.06 -38.47
N LEU A 63 -1.08 -8.67 -37.48
CA LEU A 63 -1.91 -7.94 -36.54
C LEU A 63 -1.03 -6.98 -35.73
N LYS A 64 -1.37 -5.69 -35.76
CA LYS A 64 -0.74 -4.71 -34.87
C LYS A 64 -0.91 -5.22 -33.43
N PRO A 65 0.16 -5.28 -32.62
CA PRO A 65 0.04 -5.75 -31.25
C PRO A 65 -1.00 -4.91 -30.53
N THR A 66 -1.84 -5.57 -29.74
CA THR A 66 -2.90 -4.91 -28.99
C THR A 66 -2.24 -3.88 -28.06
N PRO A 67 -2.78 -2.65 -27.91
CA PRO A 67 -2.19 -1.63 -27.02
C PRO A 67 -2.00 -2.09 -25.56
N ARG A 68 -2.61 -3.21 -25.16
CA ARG A 68 -2.44 -3.87 -23.85
C ARG A 68 -1.04 -4.47 -23.66
N ASP A 69 -0.38 -4.87 -24.73
CA ASP A 69 0.92 -5.54 -24.69
C ASP A 69 2.09 -4.54 -24.76
N ASN A 70 1.79 -3.24 -24.92
CA ASN A 70 2.80 -2.20 -24.85
C ASN A 70 3.06 -1.82 -23.37
N PRO A 71 4.25 -2.07 -22.81
CA PRO A 71 4.57 -1.76 -21.42
C PRO A 71 4.46 -0.26 -21.09
N ALA A 72 4.51 0.63 -22.09
CA ALA A 72 4.25 2.04 -21.89
C ALA A 72 2.76 2.34 -21.60
N PHE A 73 1.82 1.58 -22.16
CA PHE A 73 0.37 1.78 -21.93
C PHE A 73 -0.13 1.19 -20.61
N VAL A 74 0.45 0.08 -20.16
CA VAL A 74 0.15 -0.51 -18.84
C VAL A 74 0.53 0.46 -17.71
N ASN A 75 1.69 1.13 -17.84
CA ASN A 75 2.15 2.14 -16.89
C ASN A 75 1.33 3.45 -16.90
N ILE A 76 0.61 3.75 -17.99
CA ILE A 76 -0.25 4.95 -18.07
C ILE A 76 -1.63 4.69 -17.45
N ILE A 77 -2.16 3.47 -17.56
CA ILE A 77 -3.48 3.09 -17.01
C ILE A 77 -3.37 2.73 -15.52
N LEU A 78 -2.30 2.05 -15.11
CA LEU A 78 -1.95 1.89 -13.70
C LEU A 78 -1.12 3.09 -13.26
N LYS A 79 -1.80 4.21 -12.96
CA LYS A 79 -1.14 5.30 -12.21
C LYS A 79 -0.59 4.67 -10.94
N LYS A 80 0.74 4.63 -10.80
CA LYS A 80 1.37 4.29 -9.51
C LYS A 80 0.72 5.17 -8.46
N ASP A 81 0.22 4.56 -7.39
CA ASP A 81 -0.43 5.30 -6.32
C ASP A 81 0.50 6.44 -5.90
N LYS A 82 -0.08 7.64 -5.78
CA LYS A 82 0.67 8.80 -5.32
C LYS A 82 1.16 8.44 -3.92
N THR A 83 2.45 8.19 -3.77
CA THR A 83 3.08 7.92 -2.46
C THR A 83 2.59 8.98 -1.50
N SER A 84 2.11 8.58 -0.33
CA SER A 84 1.58 9.55 0.63
C SER A 84 2.68 10.55 0.98
N THR A 85 2.28 11.77 1.35
CA THR A 85 3.24 12.81 1.77
C THR A 85 4.10 12.32 2.93
N TYR A 86 3.54 11.45 3.78
CA TYR A 86 4.26 10.80 4.87
C TYR A 86 5.41 9.92 4.37
N ILE A 87 5.16 9.01 3.42
CA ILE A 87 6.21 8.15 2.84
C ILE A 87 7.33 8.99 2.20
N TYR A 88 6.98 10.09 1.55
CA TYR A 88 7.96 10.98 0.96
C TYR A 88 8.87 11.63 2.01
N ASP A 89 8.32 12.10 3.13
CA ASP A 89 9.10 12.70 4.21
C ASP A 89 9.93 11.64 4.96
N ILE A 90 9.40 10.43 5.14
CA ILE A 90 10.15 9.29 5.71
C ILE A 90 11.36 8.94 4.84
N ASN A 91 11.20 8.87 3.52
CA ASN A 91 12.32 8.59 2.61
C ASN A 91 13.45 9.62 2.71
N LYS A 92 13.15 10.89 2.99
CA LYS A 92 14.18 11.90 3.25
C LYS A 92 14.88 11.65 4.58
N ILE A 93 14.12 11.28 5.60
CA ILE A 93 14.66 11.01 6.94
C ILE A 93 15.55 9.76 6.91
N ILE A 94 15.19 8.72 6.14
CA ILE A 94 16.01 7.52 5.92
C ILE A 94 17.44 7.91 5.49
N LEU A 95 17.57 8.79 4.49
CA LEU A 95 18.89 9.25 4.03
C LEU A 95 19.69 9.99 5.11
N LEU A 96 19.02 10.72 5.99
CA LEU A 96 19.66 11.43 7.10
C LEU A 96 20.10 10.47 8.22
N VAL A 97 19.30 9.44 8.49
CA VAL A 97 19.63 8.36 9.43
C VAL A 97 20.83 7.57 8.94
N GLU A 98 20.85 7.16 7.66
CA GLU A 98 21.99 6.49 7.03
C GLU A 98 23.25 7.35 7.11
N ALA A 99 23.16 8.63 6.76
CA ALA A 99 24.28 9.55 6.84
C ALA A 99 24.80 9.76 8.27
N LEU A 100 23.96 9.55 9.30
CA LEU A 100 24.34 9.61 10.70
C LEU A 100 24.99 8.30 11.16
N ILE A 101 24.49 7.14 10.72
CA ILE A 101 25.13 5.84 10.94
C ILE A 101 26.53 5.84 10.35
N ASP A 102 26.69 6.25 9.10
CA ASP A 102 27.99 6.36 8.43
C ASP A 102 28.94 7.29 9.20
N CYS A 103 28.41 8.36 9.80
CA CYS A 103 29.20 9.30 10.61
C CYS A 103 29.73 8.67 11.90
N ILE A 104 28.95 7.77 12.51
CA ILE A 104 29.35 7.03 13.71
C ILE A 104 30.37 5.95 13.34
N GLU A 105 30.12 5.16 12.29
CA GLU A 105 30.98 4.05 11.88
C GLU A 105 32.36 4.50 11.39
N ASN A 106 32.43 5.65 10.70
CA ASN A 106 33.70 6.21 10.22
C ASN A 106 34.44 7.07 11.27
N GLU A 107 33.95 7.10 12.52
CA GLU A 107 34.50 7.92 13.61
C GLU A 107 34.73 9.39 13.20
N GLU A 108 33.74 10.01 12.54
CA GLU A 108 33.88 11.37 12.05
C GLU A 108 33.98 12.40 13.19
N ASN A 109 34.42 13.62 12.84
CA ASN A 109 34.59 14.72 13.78
C ASN A 109 33.28 15.03 14.54
N VAL A 110 33.40 15.32 15.84
CA VAL A 110 32.30 15.75 16.73
C VAL A 110 31.42 16.83 16.10
N GLN A 111 32.01 17.83 15.44
CA GLN A 111 31.25 18.92 14.81
C GLN A 111 30.39 18.43 13.65
N LEU A 112 30.90 17.48 12.86
CA LEU A 112 30.18 16.90 11.73
C LEU A 112 29.03 16.02 12.21
N PHE A 113 29.26 15.24 13.27
CA PHE A 113 28.21 14.49 13.95
C PHE A 113 27.10 15.40 14.46
N VAL A 114 27.45 16.48 15.18
CA VAL A 114 26.46 17.44 15.69
C VAL A 114 25.67 18.09 14.54
N ALA A 115 26.34 18.46 13.44
CA ALA A 115 25.66 19.05 12.29
C ALA A 115 24.65 18.07 11.64
N LYS A 116 25.03 16.79 11.46
CA LYS A 116 24.14 15.75 10.94
C LYS A 116 22.97 15.46 11.89
N ALA A 117 23.24 15.39 13.19
CA ALA A 117 22.23 15.21 14.24
C ALA A 117 21.21 16.37 14.24
N THR A 118 21.66 17.62 14.14
CA THR A 118 20.77 18.79 14.06
C THR A 118 19.94 18.80 12.77
N ASN A 119 20.51 18.40 11.62
CA ASN A 119 19.74 18.26 10.39
C ASN A 119 18.63 17.19 10.51
N LEU A 120 18.93 16.07 11.17
CA LEU A 120 17.95 15.03 11.46
C LEU A 120 16.86 15.56 12.41
N GLU A 121 17.22 16.31 13.46
CA GLU A 121 16.27 16.96 14.37
C GLU A 121 15.32 17.89 13.62
N PHE A 122 15.83 18.72 12.69
CA PHE A 122 14.97 19.59 11.89
C PHE A 122 14.02 18.83 10.97
N ALA A 123 14.49 17.75 10.33
CA ALA A 123 13.66 16.92 9.46
C ALA A 123 12.54 16.22 10.25
N ILE A 124 12.86 15.67 11.42
CA ILE A 124 11.89 15.01 12.30
C ILE A 124 10.94 16.04 12.91
N GLY A 125 11.42 17.23 13.28
CA GLY A 125 10.59 18.34 13.75
C GLY A 125 9.58 18.79 12.70
N GLY A 126 10.01 18.93 11.44
CA GLY A 126 9.11 19.23 10.33
C GLY A 126 8.06 18.15 10.09
N LEU A 127 8.44 16.87 10.24
CA LEU A 127 7.50 15.74 10.19
C LEU A 127 6.48 15.83 11.33
N ARG A 128 6.94 16.07 12.57
CA ARG A 128 6.08 16.21 13.74
C ARG A 128 5.03 17.29 13.51
N ASP A 129 5.46 18.49 13.14
CA ASP A 129 4.57 19.63 12.96
C ASP A 129 3.59 19.40 11.78
N SER A 130 4.00 18.63 10.77
CA SER A 130 3.16 18.29 9.62
C SER A 130 2.10 17.23 9.92
N PHE A 131 2.34 16.33 10.88
CA PHE A 131 1.49 15.18 11.18
C PHE A 131 0.89 15.19 12.58
N GLU A 132 1.09 16.26 13.34
CA GLU A 132 0.46 16.46 14.65
C GLU A 132 -1.07 16.40 14.54
N GLY A 133 -1.70 15.55 15.36
CA GLY A 133 -3.15 15.35 15.36
C GLY A 133 -3.71 14.58 14.16
N LYS A 134 -2.87 14.06 13.26
CA LYS A 134 -3.28 13.22 12.13
C LYS A 134 -3.18 11.72 12.46
N PRO A 135 -3.90 10.83 11.77
CA PRO A 135 -3.82 9.39 12.05
C PRO A 135 -2.41 8.80 11.89
N GLU A 136 -1.56 9.40 11.06
CA GLU A 136 -0.17 8.99 10.86
C GLU A 136 0.70 9.17 12.11
N SER A 137 0.30 10.03 13.04
CA SER A 137 1.00 10.21 14.33
C SER A 137 0.96 8.96 15.22
N TYR A 138 0.00 8.06 14.99
CA TYR A 138 -0.10 6.79 15.72
C TYR A 138 0.73 5.66 15.10
N TYR A 139 1.40 5.91 13.97
CA TYR A 139 2.24 4.89 13.35
C TYR A 139 3.46 4.59 14.21
N THR A 140 3.85 3.32 14.26
CA THR A 140 5.03 2.87 15.01
C THR A 140 6.30 3.59 14.53
N SER A 141 6.44 3.79 13.22
CA SER A 141 7.53 4.55 12.60
C SER A 141 7.61 5.98 13.13
N TYR A 142 6.46 6.67 13.27
CA TYR A 142 6.41 8.03 13.79
C TYR A 142 6.85 8.10 15.26
N VAL A 143 6.31 7.23 16.10
CA VAL A 143 6.64 7.21 17.54
C VAL A 143 8.12 6.88 17.76
N LYS A 144 8.65 5.90 17.02
CA LYS A 144 10.06 5.53 17.06
C LYS A 144 10.97 6.67 16.61
N LEU A 145 10.61 7.40 15.55
CA LEU A 145 11.35 8.58 15.10
C LEU A 145 11.40 9.69 16.16
N MET A 146 10.29 9.93 16.88
CA MET A 146 10.28 10.93 17.96
C MET A 146 11.21 10.52 19.11
N SER A 147 11.22 9.24 19.49
CA SER A 147 12.13 8.71 20.51
C SER A 147 13.59 8.86 20.08
N LEU A 148 13.89 8.42 18.84
CA LEU A 148 15.23 8.50 18.26
C LEU A 148 15.74 9.94 18.23
N CYS A 149 14.89 10.91 17.84
CA CYS A 149 15.25 12.31 17.80
C CYS A 149 15.70 12.84 19.17
N MET A 150 15.03 12.43 20.25
CA MET A 150 15.39 12.83 21.60
C MET A 150 16.75 12.25 22.00
N HIS A 151 17.01 10.99 21.66
CA HIS A 151 18.27 10.33 21.97
C HIS A 151 19.43 10.91 21.16
N VAL A 152 19.26 11.10 19.85
CA VAL A 152 20.23 11.76 18.97
C VAL A 152 20.59 13.16 19.49
N LYS A 153 19.60 13.93 19.92
CA LYS A 153 19.81 15.26 20.50
C LYS A 153 20.63 15.20 21.78
N ALA A 154 20.23 14.35 22.73
CA ALA A 154 20.96 14.16 23.98
C ALA A 154 22.42 13.75 23.72
N MET A 155 22.65 12.89 22.73
CA MET A 155 23.99 12.44 22.36
C MET A 155 24.82 13.55 21.69
N ALA A 156 24.20 14.36 20.83
CA ALA A 156 24.86 15.52 20.21
C ALA A 156 25.30 16.55 21.27
N GLU A 157 24.44 16.82 22.26
CA GLU A 157 24.77 17.67 23.41
C GLU A 157 25.90 17.05 24.23
N LEU A 158 25.80 15.77 24.59
CA LEU A 158 26.82 15.05 25.36
C LEU A 158 28.20 15.09 24.68
N ARG A 159 28.27 14.84 23.36
CA ARG A 159 29.54 14.88 22.61
C ARG A 159 30.10 16.30 22.49
N ARG A 160 29.23 17.29 22.32
CA ARG A 160 29.64 18.70 22.25
C ARG A 160 30.19 19.17 23.60
N GLU A 161 29.46 18.92 24.68
CA GLU A 161 29.87 19.26 26.05
C GLU A 161 31.11 18.47 26.47
N GLY A 162 31.19 17.19 26.11
CA GLY A 162 32.37 16.36 26.31
C GLY A 162 33.60 16.97 25.63
N ALA A 163 33.49 17.40 24.38
CA ALA A 163 34.61 18.05 23.68
C ALA A 163 35.06 19.37 24.35
N GLU A 164 34.12 20.17 24.88
CA GLU A 164 34.41 21.45 25.52
C GLU A 164 34.97 21.29 26.95
N TYR A 165 34.38 20.39 27.74
CA TYR A 165 34.63 20.28 29.17
C TYR A 165 35.55 19.15 29.59
N ASN A 166 35.90 18.20 28.72
CA ASN A 166 36.83 17.10 29.05
C ASN A 166 38.17 17.62 29.60
N LYS A 167 38.65 18.77 29.12
CA LYS A 167 39.86 19.43 29.65
C LYS A 167 39.78 19.80 31.13
N TYR A 168 38.57 20.01 31.66
CA TYR A 168 38.34 20.52 33.01
C TYR A 168 37.71 19.48 33.95
N LEU A 169 37.12 18.40 33.41
CA LEU A 169 36.33 17.43 34.18
C LEU A 169 37.08 16.15 34.58
N ALA A 170 38.30 15.94 34.09
CA ALA A 170 39.10 14.72 34.30
C ALA A 170 39.35 14.31 35.77
N TYR A 171 39.02 15.17 36.76
CA TYR A 171 39.34 14.96 38.17
C TYR A 171 38.13 14.93 39.13
N GLN A 172 36.89 14.97 38.63
CA GLN A 172 35.69 14.92 39.48
C GLN A 172 34.80 13.71 39.16
N ALA A 173 34.16 13.13 40.18
CA ALA A 173 33.27 11.96 40.05
C ALA A 173 32.10 12.21 39.07
N ALA A 174 31.62 13.45 38.96
CA ALA A 174 30.60 13.88 38.00
C ALA A 174 31.10 13.94 36.54
N GLY A 175 32.42 14.05 36.32
CA GLY A 175 33.04 14.04 35.00
C GLY A 175 33.06 12.66 34.33
N SER A 176 32.72 11.60 35.07
CA SER A 176 32.68 10.23 34.54
C SER A 176 31.65 10.04 33.42
N VAL A 177 30.59 10.85 33.36
CA VAL A 177 29.59 10.82 32.28
C VAL A 177 30.20 11.21 30.93
N PHE A 178 31.20 12.10 30.95
CA PHE A 178 31.92 12.56 29.76
C PHE A 178 33.17 11.73 29.47
N ALA A 179 33.42 10.67 30.25
CA ALA A 179 34.54 9.77 30.00
C ALA A 179 34.38 9.13 28.62
N PRO A 180 35.46 9.01 27.84
CA PRO A 180 35.39 8.50 26.47
C PRO A 180 34.76 7.11 26.39
N ASP A 181 35.02 6.25 27.38
CA ASP A 181 34.45 4.91 27.44
C ASP A 181 32.91 4.90 27.59
N ASN A 182 32.36 5.84 28.36
CA ASN A 182 30.92 5.93 28.56
C ASN A 182 30.23 6.56 27.34
N VAL A 183 30.83 7.63 26.79
CA VAL A 183 30.35 8.24 25.55
C VAL A 183 30.36 7.22 24.41
N ASN A 184 31.40 6.41 24.29
CA ASN A 184 31.46 5.37 23.24
C ASN A 184 30.40 4.28 23.44
N LYS A 185 30.09 3.88 24.69
CA LYS A 185 29.00 2.93 24.97
C LYS A 185 27.63 3.50 24.58
N GLU A 186 27.33 4.73 24.99
CA GLU A 186 26.10 5.42 24.60
C GLU A 186 26.02 5.59 23.07
N LEU A 187 27.15 5.84 22.41
CA LEU A 187 27.22 5.92 20.95
C LEU A 187 26.89 4.59 20.28
N HIS A 188 27.35 3.46 20.84
CA HIS A 188 27.00 2.14 20.34
C HIS A 188 25.51 1.82 20.54
N TYR A 189 24.93 2.17 21.69
CA TYR A 189 23.49 2.02 21.89
C TYR A 189 22.67 2.85 20.90
N LEU A 190 23.12 4.09 20.63
CA LEU A 190 22.49 4.94 19.61
C LEU A 190 22.62 4.33 18.21
N LEU A 191 23.76 3.73 17.87
CA LEU A 191 23.97 3.06 16.58
C LEU A 191 23.01 1.88 16.40
N ASP A 192 22.88 1.03 17.41
CA ASP A 192 21.95 -0.10 17.39
C ASP A 192 20.50 0.38 17.22
N GLU A 193 20.11 1.45 17.94
CA GLU A 193 18.78 2.05 17.80
C GLU A 193 18.56 2.67 16.41
N LEU A 194 19.55 3.36 15.84
CA LEU A 194 19.49 3.93 14.49
C LEU A 194 19.27 2.82 13.45
N GLN A 195 19.95 1.68 13.59
CA GLN A 195 19.79 0.53 12.70
C GLN A 195 18.41 -0.13 12.86
N GLU A 196 17.92 -0.31 14.09
CA GLU A 196 16.56 -0.82 14.33
C GLU A 196 15.51 0.09 13.68
N VAL A 197 15.60 1.40 13.90
CA VAL A 197 14.68 2.37 13.32
C VAL A 197 14.78 2.39 11.81
N LEU A 198 15.98 2.31 11.23
CA LEU A 198 16.16 2.25 9.77
C LEU A 198 15.41 1.06 9.15
N VAL A 199 15.46 -0.12 9.78
CA VAL A 199 14.68 -1.29 9.34
C VAL A 199 13.19 -0.99 9.37
N ILE A 200 12.68 -0.46 10.49
CA ILE A 200 11.26 -0.10 10.63
C ILE A 200 10.83 0.90 9.54
N LEU A 201 11.65 1.91 9.25
CA LEU A 201 11.33 2.93 8.25
C LEU A 201 11.29 2.37 6.82
N ARG A 202 12.13 1.38 6.51
CA ARG A 202 12.14 0.72 5.20
C ARG A 202 10.97 -0.24 5.00
N GLU A 203 10.39 -0.76 6.07
CA GLU A 203 9.17 -1.58 6.03
C GLU A 203 7.90 -0.74 5.76
N VAL A 204 7.98 0.59 5.92
CA VAL A 204 6.89 1.50 5.58
C VAL A 204 6.87 1.72 4.06
N GLU A 205 6.31 0.77 3.30
CA GLU A 205 5.99 0.91 1.87
C GLU A 205 4.54 1.36 1.61
#